data_AF-A0A4Z0Y2X9-F1
#
_entry.id   AF-A0A4Z0Y2X9-F1
#
_cell.length_a   1.000
_cell.length_b   1.000
_cell.length_c   1.000
_cell.angle_alpha   90.00
_cell.angle_beta   90.00
_cell.angle_gamma   90.00
#
_symmetry.space_group_name_H-M   'P 1'
#
loop_
_entity.id
_entity.type
_entity.pdbx_description
1 polymer ?
#
loop_
_entity_poly.entity_id
_entity_poly.type
_entity_poly.pdbx_seq_one_letter_code
_entity_poly.pdbx_strand_id
1 'polypeptide(L)'
;MSTKVNQSQTRVYKIYLPHEKKWVEVTETQYYAYYRDIWATRKRAHAHRQYMCPKDKHWMCDGEEFSMLDKLADPSDSIEDVVTDQIMLDMLLQRLAEIMPEARHIGDLRMAGMSGAEIADKIGIPRTTFLSRLKKAKELLQREYPDLF
;
A
#
# COMPACT_ATOMS: atom_id res chain seq x y z
N MET A 1 63.07 -32.05 -24.11
CA MET A 1 61.65 -31.98 -23.69
C MET A 1 61.55 -30.93 -22.61
N SER A 2 60.95 -29.77 -22.90
CA SER A 2 60.83 -28.67 -21.94
C SER A 2 59.37 -28.53 -21.54
N THR A 3 59.03 -29.04 -20.36
CA THR A 3 57.72 -28.88 -19.74
C THR A 3 57.55 -27.43 -19.32
N LYS A 4 56.72 -26.68 -20.05
CA LYS A 4 56.27 -25.36 -19.61
C LYS A 4 55.23 -25.55 -18.50
N VAL A 5 55.64 -25.31 -17.25
CA VAL A 5 54.73 -25.21 -16.11
C VAL A 5 53.89 -23.95 -16.31
N ASN A 6 52.61 -24.13 -16.60
CA ASN A 6 51.65 -23.05 -16.77
C ASN A 6 51.35 -22.46 -15.39
N GLN A 7 51.97 -21.32 -15.06
CA GLN A 7 51.64 -20.55 -13.87
C GLN A 7 50.22 -19.98 -14.05
N SER A 8 49.22 -20.72 -13.59
CA SER A 8 47.85 -20.26 -13.50
C SER A 8 47.80 -19.04 -12.59
N GLN A 9 47.65 -17.87 -13.17
CA GLN A 9 47.47 -16.61 -12.45
C GLN A 9 46.25 -16.77 -11.52
N THR A 10 46.46 -16.64 -10.21
CA THR A 10 45.40 -16.77 -9.19
C THR A 10 44.37 -15.66 -9.39
N ARG A 11 43.23 -15.98 -10.01
CA ARG A 11 42.15 -15.03 -10.24
C ARG A 11 41.47 -14.72 -8.90
N VAL A 12 41.48 -13.45 -8.49
CA VAL A 12 40.75 -13.01 -7.29
C VAL A 12 39.27 -12.86 -7.66
N TYR A 13 38.40 -13.58 -6.95
CA TYR A 13 36.95 -13.49 -7.15
C TYR A 13 36.33 -12.52 -6.15
N LYS A 14 35.36 -11.72 -6.61
CA LYS A 14 34.66 -10.73 -5.79
C LYS A 14 33.16 -10.81 -6.01
N ILE A 15 32.40 -10.73 -4.93
CA ILE A 15 30.94 -10.60 -4.96
C ILE A 15 30.54 -9.21 -4.45
N TYR A 16 29.43 -8.68 -4.98
CA TYR A 16 28.84 -7.43 -4.51
C TYR A 16 27.67 -7.75 -3.60
N LEU A 17 27.68 -7.21 -2.37
CA LEU A 17 26.58 -7.31 -1.41
C LEU A 17 25.76 -6.01 -1.45
N PRO A 18 24.52 -6.01 -2.00
CA PRO A 18 23.72 -4.80 -2.18
C PRO A 18 23.35 -4.10 -0.87
N HIS A 19 23.00 -4.86 0.19
CA HIS A 19 22.62 -4.33 1.50
C HIS A 19 23.76 -3.53 2.16
N GLU A 20 25.00 -3.99 1.99
CA GLU A 20 26.18 -3.34 2.56
C GLU A 20 26.90 -2.38 1.59
N LYS A 21 26.48 -2.39 0.31
CA LYS A 21 27.08 -1.64 -0.80
C LYS A 21 28.60 -1.86 -0.92
N LYS A 22 29.09 -3.07 -0.67
CA LYS A 22 30.52 -3.41 -0.63
C LYS A 22 30.88 -4.62 -1.49
N TRP A 23 32.14 -4.65 -1.91
CA TRP A 23 32.76 -5.79 -2.59
C TRP A 23 33.49 -6.67 -1.57
N VAL A 24 33.15 -7.96 -1.55
CA VAL A 24 33.79 -8.95 -0.68
C VAL A 24 34.57 -9.93 -1.55
N GLU A 25 35.83 -10.16 -1.19
CA GLU A 25 36.68 -11.16 -1.84
C GLU A 25 36.27 -12.55 -1.37
N VAL A 26 36.10 -13.48 -2.30
CA VAL A 26 35.59 -14.83 -2.03
C VAL A 26 36.37 -15.88 -2.80
N THR A 27 36.19 -17.13 -2.42
CA THR A 27 36.69 -18.26 -3.22
C THR A 27 35.87 -18.42 -4.51
N GLU A 28 36.45 -19.11 -5.49
CA GLU A 28 35.77 -19.43 -6.74
C GLU A 28 34.44 -20.16 -6.53
N THR A 29 34.42 -21.14 -5.60
CA THR A 29 33.22 -21.92 -5.30
C THR A 29 32.09 -21.05 -4.76
N GLN A 30 32.41 -20.11 -3.86
CA GLN A 30 31.47 -19.15 -3.30
C GLN A 30 30.98 -18.16 -4.35
N TYR A 31 31.87 -17.70 -5.25
CA TYR A 31 31.51 -16.82 -6.36
C TYR A 31 30.47 -17.45 -7.28
N TYR A 32 30.71 -18.69 -7.72
CA TYR A 32 29.77 -19.38 -8.60
C TYR A 32 28.50 -19.77 -7.86
N ALA A 33 28.56 -20.21 -6.60
CA ALA A 33 27.38 -20.48 -5.80
C ALA A 33 26.47 -19.25 -5.69
N TYR A 34 27.05 -18.07 -5.46
CA TYR A 34 26.32 -16.81 -5.36
C TYR A 34 25.66 -16.40 -6.69
N TYR A 35 26.42 -16.35 -7.78
CA TYR A 35 25.91 -15.84 -9.06
C TYR A 35 25.11 -16.84 -9.90
N ARG A 36 25.20 -18.16 -9.61
CA ARG A 36 24.55 -19.20 -10.41
C ARG A 36 23.04 -19.02 -10.50
N ASP A 37 22.38 -18.81 -9.36
CA ASP A 37 20.92 -18.67 -9.32
C ASP A 37 20.49 -17.31 -9.91
N ILE A 38 21.21 -16.23 -9.59
CA ILE A 38 20.99 -14.90 -10.18
C ILE A 38 21.06 -14.94 -11.72
N TRP A 39 22.06 -15.63 -12.28
CA TRP A 39 22.19 -15.79 -13.72
C TRP A 39 21.07 -16.65 -14.32
N ALA A 40 20.62 -17.69 -13.61
CA ALA A 40 19.51 -18.53 -14.05
C ALA A 40 18.20 -17.73 -14.08
N THR A 41 17.88 -16.98 -13.02
CA THR A 41 16.71 -16.10 -12.94
C THR A 41 16.74 -15.03 -14.03
N ARG A 42 17.88 -14.35 -14.21
CA ARG A 42 18.07 -13.38 -15.29
C ARG A 42 17.82 -13.99 -16.67
N LYS A 43 18.29 -15.23 -16.92
CA LYS A 43 18.09 -15.92 -18.19
C LYS A 43 16.60 -16.19 -18.47
N ARG A 44 15.84 -16.61 -17.45
CA ARG A 44 14.39 -16.82 -17.55
C ARG A 44 13.64 -15.50 -17.77
N ALA A 45 13.91 -14.48 -16.96
CA ALA A 45 13.24 -13.18 -17.05
C ALA A 45 13.49 -12.46 -18.40
N HIS A 46 14.70 -12.57 -18.97
CA HIS A 46 14.97 -12.08 -20.33
C HIS A 46 14.21 -12.86 -21.41
N ALA A 47 14.01 -14.17 -21.27
CA ALA A 47 13.23 -14.96 -22.21
C ALA A 47 11.76 -14.49 -22.25
N HIS A 48 11.22 -14.06 -21.11
CA HIS A 48 9.86 -13.52 -20.98
C HIS A 48 9.77 -11.99 -21.17
N ARG A 49 10.87 -11.31 -21.56
CA ARG A 49 10.96 -9.83 -21.70
C ARG A 49 10.50 -9.05 -20.46
N GLN A 50 10.69 -9.63 -19.27
CA GLN A 50 10.14 -9.12 -18.02
C GLN A 50 11.17 -8.36 -17.19
N TYR A 51 12.40 -8.22 -17.70
CA TYR A 51 13.55 -7.74 -16.94
C TYR A 51 14.02 -6.36 -17.38
N MET A 52 14.29 -5.48 -16.40
CA MET A 52 14.64 -4.07 -16.62
C MET A 52 16.13 -3.75 -16.44
N CYS A 53 16.96 -4.65 -15.87
CA CYS A 53 18.33 -4.28 -15.51
C CYS A 53 19.29 -4.31 -16.71
N PRO A 54 20.13 -3.29 -16.89
CA PRO A 54 21.14 -3.25 -17.96
C PRO A 54 22.17 -4.38 -17.85
N LYS A 55 22.63 -4.89 -19.00
CA LYS A 55 23.66 -5.94 -19.06
C LYS A 55 24.92 -5.59 -18.26
N ASP A 56 25.31 -4.31 -18.26
CA ASP A 56 26.57 -3.83 -17.67
C ASP A 56 26.51 -3.61 -16.15
N LYS A 57 25.31 -3.69 -15.55
CA LYS A 57 25.08 -3.49 -14.10
C LYS A 57 24.36 -4.68 -13.45
N HIS A 58 24.48 -5.86 -14.04
CA HIS A 58 23.78 -7.06 -13.54
C HIS A 58 24.19 -7.49 -12.12
N TRP A 59 25.36 -7.04 -11.63
CA TRP A 59 25.83 -7.26 -10.26
C TRP A 59 25.00 -6.50 -9.20
N MET A 60 24.17 -5.55 -9.63
CA MET A 60 23.20 -4.86 -8.77
C MET A 60 21.90 -5.65 -8.60
N CYS A 61 21.66 -6.69 -9.40
CA CYS A 61 20.47 -7.52 -9.24
C CYS A 61 20.79 -8.64 -8.26
N ASP A 62 20.07 -8.62 -7.14
CA ASP A 62 19.99 -9.61 -6.08
C ASP A 62 19.39 -10.96 -6.51
N GLY A 63 18.93 -11.08 -7.77
CA GLY A 63 18.33 -12.30 -8.30
C GLY A 63 16.86 -12.45 -7.96
N GLU A 64 16.24 -11.42 -7.39
CA GLU A 64 14.79 -11.35 -7.24
C GLU A 64 14.14 -11.08 -8.61
N GLU A 65 13.04 -11.78 -8.87
CA GLU A 65 12.21 -11.56 -10.05
C GLU A 65 11.43 -10.26 -9.85
N PHE A 66 12.09 -9.12 -10.07
CA PHE A 66 11.42 -7.82 -10.06
C PHE A 66 10.53 -7.72 -11.32
N SER A 67 9.23 -7.87 -11.14
CA SER A 67 8.23 -7.57 -12.16
C SER A 67 8.06 -6.05 -12.26
N MET A 68 7.65 -5.58 -13.44
CA MET A 68 7.27 -4.16 -13.62
C MET A 68 6.14 -3.75 -12.65
N LEU A 69 5.32 -4.72 -12.24
CA LEU A 69 4.24 -4.55 -11.28
C LEU A 69 4.75 -4.14 -9.89
N ASP A 70 5.92 -4.62 -9.46
CA ASP A 70 6.50 -4.33 -8.14
C ASP A 70 7.02 -2.89 -8.01
N LYS A 71 7.04 -2.14 -9.11
CA LYS A 71 7.38 -0.71 -9.14
C LYS A 71 6.16 0.19 -9.22
N LEU A 72 4.97 -0.36 -9.43
CA LEU A 72 3.76 0.43 -9.39
C LEU A 72 3.46 0.74 -7.93
N ALA A 73 3.35 2.04 -7.61
CA ALA A 73 2.76 2.43 -6.35
C ALA A 73 1.31 1.92 -6.32
N ASP A 74 0.91 1.31 -5.21
CA ASP A 74 -0.48 0.98 -4.97
C ASP A 74 -1.28 2.30 -4.92
N PRO A 75 -2.28 2.50 -5.81
CA PRO A 75 -3.13 3.68 -5.72
C PRO A 75 -4.07 3.64 -4.52
N SER A 76 -4.15 2.53 -3.77
CA SER A 76 -4.96 2.47 -2.56
C SER A 76 -4.42 3.39 -1.48
N ASP A 77 -5.32 3.93 -0.68
CA ASP A 77 -4.98 4.66 0.53
C ASP A 77 -4.16 3.76 1.48
N SER A 78 -3.31 4.39 2.29
CA SER A 78 -2.53 3.65 3.29
C SER A 78 -3.46 3.07 4.37
N ILE A 79 -3.02 2.00 5.03
CA ILE A 79 -3.80 1.41 6.12
C ILE A 79 -4.01 2.44 7.24
N GLU A 80 -3.00 3.27 7.48
CA GLU A 80 -3.06 4.36 8.44
C GLU A 80 -4.19 5.34 8.12
N ASP A 81 -4.30 5.78 6.86
CA ASP A 81 -5.34 6.72 6.43
C ASP A 81 -6.73 6.10 6.63
N VAL A 82 -6.94 4.86 6.17
CA VAL A 82 -8.22 4.14 6.31
C VAL A 82 -8.63 4.00 7.78
N VAL A 83 -7.69 3.68 8.67
CA VAL A 83 -7.97 3.54 10.11
C VAL A 83 -8.32 4.90 10.73
N THR A 84 -7.61 5.97 10.35
CA THR A 84 -7.93 7.31 10.86
C THR A 84 -9.32 7.76 10.44
N ASP A 85 -9.70 7.57 9.18
CA ASP A 85 -11.04 7.89 8.67
C ASP A 85 -12.13 7.10 9.40
N GLN A 86 -11.90 5.82 9.66
CA GLN A 86 -12.83 4.98 10.41
C GLN A 86 -13.06 5.52 11.83
N ILE A 87 -11.99 5.89 12.55
CA ILE A 87 -12.08 6.43 13.91
C ILE A 87 -12.82 7.79 13.90
N MET A 88 -12.50 8.65 12.94
CA MET A 88 -13.15 9.96 12.81
C MET A 88 -14.65 9.81 12.52
N LEU A 89 -15.02 8.87 11.65
CA LEU A 89 -16.42 8.58 11.34
C LEU A 89 -17.18 8.05 12.57
N ASP A 90 -16.58 7.13 13.34
CA ASP A 90 -17.20 6.58 14.55
C ASP A 90 -17.45 7.67 15.60
N MET A 91 -16.48 8.57 15.80
CA MET A 91 -16.62 9.70 16.71
C MET A 91 -17.75 10.65 16.27
N LEU A 92 -17.85 10.95 14.97
CA LEU A 92 -18.94 11.76 14.42
C LEU A 92 -20.32 11.11 14.63
N LEU A 93 -20.42 9.79 14.37
CA LEU A 93 -21.67 9.07 14.55
C LEU A 93 -22.09 8.99 16.03
N GLN A 94 -21.14 8.82 16.94
CA GLN A 94 -21.39 8.89 18.38
C GLN A 94 -21.92 10.27 18.77
N ARG A 95 -21.24 11.34 18.35
CA ARG A 95 -21.66 12.71 18.65
C ARG A 95 -23.02 13.05 18.06
N LEU A 96 -23.30 12.58 16.85
CA LEU A 96 -24.60 12.73 16.21
C LEU A 96 -25.71 11.99 16.99
N ALA A 97 -25.43 10.79 17.52
CA ALA A 97 -26.38 10.03 18.33
C ALA A 97 -26.69 10.71 19.67
N GLU A 98 -25.75 11.43 20.27
CA GLU A 98 -25.99 12.23 21.48
C GLU A 98 -26.93 13.41 21.23
N ILE A 99 -26.75 14.09 20.09
CA ILE A 99 -27.55 15.28 19.73
C ILE A 99 -28.92 14.86 19.18
N MET A 100 -28.98 13.74 18.47
CA MET A 100 -30.16 13.20 17.82
C MET A 100 -30.14 11.67 17.89
N PRO A 101 -30.74 11.06 18.93
CA PRO A 101 -30.76 9.61 19.10
C PRO A 101 -31.37 8.86 17.92
N GLU A 102 -32.34 9.46 17.22
CA GLU A 102 -32.99 8.86 16.07
C GLU A 102 -32.15 8.92 14.78
N ALA A 103 -30.99 9.59 14.79
CA ALA A 103 -30.20 9.87 13.59
C ALA A 103 -29.73 8.60 12.85
N ARG A 104 -29.35 7.55 13.59
CA ARG A 104 -28.94 6.27 12.98
C ARG A 104 -30.09 5.63 12.22
N HIS A 105 -31.27 5.58 12.84
CA HIS A 105 -32.48 5.07 12.20
C HIS A 105 -32.89 5.91 10.98
N ILE A 106 -32.77 7.24 11.06
CA ILE A 106 -32.99 8.15 9.92
C ILE A 106 -32.03 7.82 8.77
N GLY A 107 -30.75 7.57 9.07
CA GLY A 107 -29.74 7.16 8.11
C GLY A 107 -30.11 5.87 7.40
N ASP A 108 -30.49 4.84 8.16
CA ASP A 108 -30.90 3.54 7.61
C ASP A 108 -32.10 3.66 6.66
N LEU A 109 -33.13 4.42 7.06
CA LEU A 109 -34.31 4.66 6.22
C LEU A 109 -33.95 5.42 4.93
N ARG A 110 -32.96 6.31 5.00
CA ARG A 110 -32.50 7.09 3.84
C ARG A 110 -31.67 6.25 2.88
N MET A 111 -30.85 5.35 3.40
CA MET A 111 -30.13 4.34 2.61
C MET A 111 -31.10 3.34 1.95
N ALA A 112 -32.24 3.07 2.59
CA ALA A 112 -33.36 2.31 2.01
C ALA A 112 -34.17 3.10 0.96
N GLY A 113 -33.78 4.33 0.63
CA GLY A 113 -34.38 5.14 -0.43
C GLY A 113 -35.61 5.95 -0.02
N MET A 114 -35.96 6.03 1.27
CA MET A 114 -37.13 6.78 1.73
C MET A 114 -36.87 8.29 1.69
N SER A 115 -37.92 9.04 1.34
CA SER A 115 -37.91 10.49 1.35
C SER A 115 -37.99 11.05 2.77
N GLY A 116 -37.54 12.29 2.97
CA GLY A 116 -37.62 12.94 4.28
C GLY A 116 -39.05 13.13 4.82
N ALA A 117 -40.08 13.11 3.95
CA ALA A 117 -41.47 13.15 4.38
C ALA A 117 -41.90 11.79 4.95
N GLU A 118 -41.63 10.70 4.23
CA GLU A 118 -41.92 9.32 4.67
C GLU A 118 -41.16 8.96 5.95
N ILE A 119 -39.92 9.44 6.09
CA ILE A 119 -39.12 9.26 7.31
C ILE A 119 -39.77 10.00 8.49
N ALA A 120 -40.20 11.24 8.29
CA ALA A 120 -40.86 12.02 9.34
C ALA A 120 -42.16 11.35 9.82
N ASP A 121 -42.96 10.84 8.88
CA ASP A 121 -44.19 10.10 9.17
C ASP A 121 -43.89 8.80 9.94
N LYS A 122 -42.85 8.04 9.53
CA LYS A 122 -42.41 6.82 10.23
C LYS A 122 -41.94 7.07 11.66
N ILE A 123 -41.23 8.17 11.89
CA ILE A 123 -40.72 8.54 13.22
C ILE A 123 -41.81 9.18 14.08
N GLY A 124 -42.95 9.57 13.48
CA GLY A 124 -44.08 10.16 14.17
C GLY A 124 -43.85 11.63 14.57
N ILE A 125 -43.02 12.37 13.84
CA ILE A 125 -42.73 13.78 14.10
C ILE A 125 -43.10 14.66 12.91
N PRO A 126 -43.57 15.91 13.14
CA PRO A 126 -43.82 16.83 12.03
C PRO A 126 -42.57 17.06 11.20
N ARG A 127 -42.73 17.08 9.86
CA ARG A 127 -41.63 17.30 8.91
C ARG A 127 -40.83 18.59 9.21
N THR A 128 -41.49 19.65 9.67
CA THR A 128 -40.85 20.90 10.07
C THR A 128 -39.89 20.72 11.26
N THR A 129 -40.29 19.95 12.27
CA THR A 129 -39.47 19.60 13.43
C THR A 129 -38.30 18.71 13.01
N PHE A 130 -38.54 17.71 12.17
CA PHE A 130 -37.50 16.85 11.62
C PHE A 130 -36.38 17.65 10.93
N LEU A 131 -36.76 18.57 10.03
CA LEU A 131 -35.80 19.43 9.35
C LEU A 131 -35.07 20.38 10.31
N SER A 132 -35.77 20.94 11.29
CA SER A 132 -35.15 21.82 12.29
C SER A 132 -34.10 21.07 13.12
N ARG A 133 -34.38 19.83 13.55
CA ARG A 133 -33.44 18.98 14.29
C ARG A 133 -32.20 18.67 13.44
N LEU A 134 -32.37 18.29 12.18
CA LEU A 134 -31.25 18.02 11.27
C LEU A 134 -30.38 19.25 11.04
N LYS A 135 -31.01 20.42 10.86
CA LYS A 135 -30.29 21.68 10.68
C LYS A 135 -29.44 22.01 11.91
N LYS A 136 -30.01 21.92 13.12
CA LYS A 136 -29.28 22.18 14.38
C LYS A 136 -28.14 21.20 14.61
N ALA A 137 -28.37 19.91 14.35
CA ALA A 137 -27.32 18.89 14.47
C ALA A 137 -26.16 19.18 13.50
N LYS A 138 -26.47 19.52 12.24
CA LYS A 138 -25.46 19.90 11.25
C LYS A 138 -24.66 21.13 11.70
N GLU A 139 -25.33 22.23 12.08
CA GLU A 139 -24.65 23.47 12.50
C GLU A 139 -23.73 23.23 13.70
N LEU A 140 -24.14 22.38 14.63
CA LEU A 140 -23.35 22.04 15.80
C LEU A 140 -22.11 21.20 15.41
N LEU A 141 -22.28 20.17 14.59
CA LEU A 141 -21.16 19.35 14.10
C LEU A 141 -20.17 20.15 13.25
N GLN A 142 -20.66 21.07 12.41
CA GLN A 142 -19.80 21.99 11.64
C GLN A 142 -18.94 22.88 12.53
N ARG A 143 -19.48 23.29 13.69
CA ARG A 143 -18.73 24.10 14.66
C ARG A 143 -17.72 23.28 15.45
N GLU A 144 -18.04 22.03 15.79
CA GLU A 144 -17.16 21.14 16.55
C GLU A 144 -16.04 20.54 15.69
N TYR A 145 -16.31 20.30 14.41
CA TYR A 145 -15.40 19.65 13.47
C TYR A 145 -15.26 20.46 12.16
N PRO A 146 -14.68 21.67 12.19
CA PRO A 146 -14.61 22.55 11.03
C PRO A 146 -13.81 21.96 9.85
N ASP A 147 -12.82 21.12 10.14
CA ASP A 147 -11.96 20.54 9.10
C ASP A 147 -12.64 19.43 8.27
N LEU A 148 -13.84 18.99 8.68
CA LEU A 148 -14.60 17.89 8.04
C LEU A 148 -15.79 18.37 7.18
N PHE A 149 -16.13 19.65 7.20
CA PHE A 149 -17.35 20.21 6.58
C PHE A 149 -17.09 21.43 5.69
#